data_AF-A0A6G7K9R8-F1
#
_entry.id   AF-A0A6G7K9R8-F1
#
_cell.length_a   1.000
_cell.length_b   1.000
_cell.length_c   1.000
_cell.angle_alpha   90.00
_cell.angle_beta   90.00
_cell.angle_gamma   90.00
#
_symmetry.space_group_name_H-M   'P 1'
#
loop_
_entity.id
_entity.type
_entity.pdbx_description
1 polymer ?
#
loop_
_entity_poly.entity_id
_entity_poly.type
_entity_poly.pdbx_seq_one_letter_code
_entity_poly.pdbx_strand_id
1 'polypeptide(L)'
;MGDRYIVISIVVAVCCVIIFMEIRNRLKLKAKVRNQWGEAPYQIRFDKEKSLKTAWQTEKTFSEWDSEIDDLTWNDLDLFDVFETINATYSSIGSQALYCQLRNYHFKKDEQLEKVIKYYEENPQTREKVQYQFARLGKQDNNLVTAYLSKPQNQLGNLYIYLALGLFPFIGVLLLLFGQLAGGFFLLASAVLNPIYYMI
;
A
#
# COMPACT_ATOMS: atom_id res chain seq x y z
N MET A 1 22.99 33.65 -20.66
CA MET A 1 23.57 32.61 -19.76
C MET A 1 22.75 32.44 -18.47
N GLY A 2 22.18 33.51 -17.89
CA GLY A 2 21.41 33.43 -16.63
C GLY A 2 20.22 32.46 -16.65
N ASP A 3 19.41 32.47 -17.71
CA ASP A 3 18.18 31.66 -17.78
C ASP A 3 18.42 30.15 -17.67
N ARG A 4 19.58 29.68 -18.15
CA ARG A 4 20.00 28.27 -18.07
C ARG A 4 20.21 27.83 -16.63
N TYR A 5 20.94 28.64 -15.87
CA TYR A 5 21.25 28.35 -14.47
C TYR A 5 20.01 28.48 -13.60
N ILE A 6 19.09 29.40 -13.93
CA ILE A 6 17.81 29.55 -13.23
C ILE A 6 16.97 28.27 -13.37
N VAL A 7 16.75 27.78 -14.60
CA VAL A 7 15.95 26.56 -14.82
C VAL A 7 16.57 25.35 -14.11
N ILE A 8 17.89 25.17 -14.22
CA ILE A 8 18.59 24.07 -13.54
C ILE A 8 18.45 24.19 -12.01
N SER A 9 18.58 25.40 -11.45
CA SER A 9 18.44 25.61 -10.01
C SER A 9 17.04 25.26 -9.50
N ILE A 10 16.00 25.56 -10.27
CA ILE A 10 14.61 25.23 -9.93
C ILE A 10 14.41 23.72 -9.92
N VAL A 11 14.89 23.01 -10.96
CA VAL A 11 14.79 21.54 -11.03
C VAL A 11 15.50 20.89 -9.85
N VAL A 12 16.72 21.31 -9.54
CA VAL A 12 17.48 20.80 -8.40
C VAL A 12 16.75 21.07 -7.08
N ALA A 13 16.22 22.29 -6.90
CA ALA A 13 15.46 22.64 -5.70
C ALA A 13 14.21 21.74 -5.53
N VAL A 14 13.45 21.50 -6.62
CA VAL A 14 12.29 20.59 -6.60
C VAL A 14 12.71 19.17 -6.24
N CYS A 15 13.77 18.64 -6.85
CA CYS A 15 14.29 17.31 -6.50
C CYS A 15 14.71 17.22 -5.02
N CYS A 16 15.42 18.23 -4.50
CA CYS A 16 15.81 18.29 -3.09
C CYS A 16 14.59 18.31 -2.16
N VAL A 17 13.53 19.06 -2.50
CA VAL A 17 12.28 19.10 -1.74
C VAL A 17 11.60 17.72 -1.73
N ILE A 18 11.51 17.04 -2.87
CA ILE A 18 10.91 15.70 -2.97
C ILE A 18 11.69 14.69 -2.11
N ILE A 19 13.03 14.68 -2.23
CA ILE A 19 13.89 13.78 -1.44
C ILE A 19 13.73 14.06 0.06
N PHE A 20 13.72 15.34 0.44
CA PHE A 20 13.54 15.74 1.83
C PHE A 20 12.17 15.30 2.38
N MET A 21 11.10 15.50 1.61
CA MET A 21 9.76 15.04 1.97
C MET A 21 9.72 13.52 2.15
N GLU A 22 10.34 12.76 1.25
CA GLU A 22 10.38 11.29 1.32
C GLU A 22 11.14 10.81 2.56
N ILE A 23 12.32 11.38 2.84
CA ILE A 23 13.10 11.06 4.05
C ILE A 23 12.27 11.35 5.31
N ARG A 24 11.66 12.54 5.38
CA ARG A 24 10.82 12.92 6.51
C ARG A 24 9.64 11.97 6.68
N ASN A 25 9.00 11.56 5.58
CA ASN A 25 7.87 10.63 5.62
C ASN A 25 8.28 9.24 6.12
N ARG A 26 9.41 8.71 5.64
CA ARG A 26 9.97 7.43 6.13
C ARG A 26 10.27 7.47 7.63
N LEU A 27 10.90 8.54 8.10
CA LEU A 27 11.23 8.71 9.52
C LEU A 27 9.96 8.81 10.38
N LYS A 28 8.97 9.58 9.94
CA LYS A 28 7.66 9.68 10.61
C LYS A 28 6.94 8.33 10.66
N LEU A 29 6.92 7.59 9.56
CA LEU A 29 6.27 6.29 9.48
C LEU A 29 6.92 5.27 10.42
N LYS A 30 8.26 5.22 10.45
CA LYS A 30 9.00 4.36 11.37
C LYS A 30 8.72 4.72 12.84
N ALA A 31 8.75 6.02 13.17
CA ALA A 31 8.40 6.49 14.51
C ALA A 31 6.95 6.13 14.88
N LYS A 32 6.00 6.27 13.95
CA LYS A 32 4.60 5.87 14.14
C LYS A 32 4.48 4.38 14.47
N VAL A 33 5.13 3.51 13.68
CA VAL A 33 5.11 2.05 13.91
C VAL A 33 5.63 1.70 15.31
N ARG A 34 6.73 2.34 15.72
CA ARG A 34 7.32 2.12 17.04
C ARG A 34 6.41 2.60 18.17
N ASN A 35 5.85 3.80 18.04
CA ASN A 35 5.08 4.44 19.11
C ASN A 35 3.66 3.87 19.26
N GLN A 36 3.08 3.29 18.21
CA GLN A 36 1.74 2.69 18.25
C GLN A 36 1.74 1.24 18.72
N TRP A 37 2.91 0.63 18.94
CA TRP A 37 2.97 -0.74 19.44
C TRP A 37 2.45 -0.83 20.88
N GLY A 38 1.44 -1.67 21.10
CA GLY A 38 0.81 -1.86 22.42
C GLY A 38 -0.27 -0.83 22.74
N GLU A 39 -0.45 0.19 21.89
CA GLU A 39 -1.56 1.14 21.99
C GLU A 39 -2.80 0.57 21.30
N ALA A 40 -3.98 1.01 21.74
CA ALA A 40 -5.22 0.69 21.04
C ALA A 40 -5.14 1.20 19.59
N PRO A 41 -5.46 0.37 18.57
CA PRO A 41 -5.32 0.76 17.19
C PRO A 41 -6.31 1.88 16.85
N TYR A 42 -5.82 3.10 16.74
CA TYR A 42 -6.60 4.20 16.19
C TYR A 42 -6.52 4.17 14.67
N GLN A 43 -7.61 3.75 14.02
CA GLN A 43 -7.70 3.73 12.57
C GLN A 43 -8.86 4.60 12.09
N ILE A 44 -8.56 5.50 11.16
CA ILE A 44 -9.59 6.05 10.26
C ILE A 44 -10.10 4.86 9.44
N ARG A 45 -11.42 4.69 9.29
CA ARG A 45 -12.02 3.59 8.51
C ARG A 45 -11.54 3.61 7.06
N PHE A 46 -10.43 2.92 6.79
CA PHE A 46 -9.86 2.75 5.45
C PHE A 46 -10.38 1.48 4.79
N ASP A 47 -10.56 0.40 5.55
CA ASP A 47 -10.97 -0.91 5.04
C ASP A 47 -12.49 -1.04 5.16
N LYS A 48 -13.22 -0.99 4.05
CA LYS A 48 -14.68 -1.23 4.10
C LYS A 48 -14.92 -2.73 4.22
N GLU A 49 -15.88 -3.10 5.07
CA GLU A 49 -16.25 -4.51 5.26
C GLU A 49 -16.57 -5.22 3.93
N LYS A 50 -17.24 -4.54 3.00
CA LYS A 50 -17.53 -5.08 1.67
C LYS A 50 -16.27 -5.54 0.95
N SER A 51 -15.18 -4.77 1.02
CA SER A 51 -13.91 -5.11 0.38
C SER A 51 -13.23 -6.30 1.05
N LEU A 52 -13.25 -6.33 2.38
CA LEU A 52 -12.73 -7.43 3.19
C LEU A 52 -13.48 -8.74 2.93
N LYS A 53 -14.81 -8.67 2.81
CA LYS A 53 -15.66 -9.80 2.45
C LYS A 53 -15.33 -10.35 1.07
N THR A 54 -15.07 -9.49 0.08
CA THR A 54 -14.62 -9.94 -1.26
C THR A 54 -13.27 -10.66 -1.20
N ALA A 55 -12.33 -10.15 -0.39
CA ALA A 55 -11.03 -10.80 -0.21
C ALA A 55 -11.19 -12.19 0.46
N TRP A 56 -12.04 -12.28 1.49
CA TRP A 56 -12.37 -13.55 2.13
C TRP A 56 -13.03 -14.56 1.20
N GLN A 57 -14.01 -14.14 0.39
CA GLN A 57 -14.61 -15.01 -0.63
C GLN A 57 -13.58 -15.53 -1.65
N THR A 58 -12.58 -14.71 -1.98
CA THR A 58 -11.48 -15.12 -2.87
C THR A 58 -10.57 -16.14 -2.18
N GLU A 59 -10.23 -15.92 -0.91
CA GLU A 59 -9.40 -16.84 -0.10
C GLU A 59 -9.99 -18.26 -0.03
N LYS A 60 -11.33 -18.36 0.09
CA LYS A 60 -12.04 -19.66 0.09
C LYS A 60 -11.79 -20.51 -1.15
N THR A 61 -11.37 -19.92 -2.26
CA THR A 61 -11.09 -20.68 -3.48
C THR A 61 -9.71 -21.35 -3.47
N PHE A 62 -8.85 -21.03 -2.48
CA PHE A 62 -7.49 -21.55 -2.37
C PHE A 62 -7.21 -22.31 -1.07
N SER A 63 -8.03 -22.13 -0.04
CA SER A 63 -7.82 -22.67 1.30
C SER A 63 -9.07 -23.40 1.81
N GLU A 64 -8.88 -24.59 2.40
CA GLU A 64 -9.94 -25.34 3.07
C GLU A 64 -9.94 -25.03 4.58
N TRP A 65 -11.12 -25.00 5.20
CA TRP A 65 -11.30 -24.68 6.62
C TRP A 65 -12.27 -25.68 7.25
N ASP A 66 -12.09 -25.98 8.54
CA ASP A 66 -12.97 -26.92 9.26
C ASP A 66 -14.33 -26.29 9.58
N SER A 67 -14.32 -24.97 9.81
CA SER A 67 -15.51 -24.20 10.16
C SER A 67 -15.38 -22.75 9.70
N GLU A 68 -16.54 -22.12 9.54
CA GLU A 68 -16.68 -20.76 9.05
C GLU A 68 -17.81 -20.05 9.81
N ILE A 69 -17.60 -18.78 10.14
CA ILE A 69 -18.64 -17.89 10.68
C ILE A 69 -19.39 -17.26 9.50
N ASP A 70 -20.65 -17.67 9.37
CA ASP A 70 -21.55 -17.16 8.34
C ASP A 70 -21.92 -15.69 8.57
N ASP A 71 -22.57 -15.08 7.58
CA ASP A 71 -22.93 -13.66 7.64
C ASP A 71 -23.95 -13.35 8.75
N LEU A 72 -24.86 -14.27 9.08
CA LEU A 72 -25.84 -14.04 10.14
C LEU A 72 -25.13 -13.99 11.49
N THR A 73 -24.36 -15.03 11.82
CA THR A 73 -23.63 -15.11 13.09
C THR A 73 -22.64 -13.95 13.24
N TRP A 74 -21.97 -13.54 12.15
CA TRP A 74 -21.04 -12.41 12.19
C TRP A 74 -21.71 -11.09 12.58
N ASN A 75 -22.90 -10.85 12.03
CA ASN A 75 -23.68 -9.66 12.34
C ASN A 75 -24.30 -9.74 13.74
N ASP A 76 -24.84 -10.90 14.13
CA ASP A 76 -25.46 -11.10 15.45
C ASP A 76 -24.47 -10.89 16.61
N LEU A 77 -23.18 -11.13 16.36
CA LEU A 77 -22.09 -10.96 17.32
C LEU A 77 -21.30 -9.65 17.16
N ASP A 78 -21.73 -8.74 16.27
CA ASP A 78 -21.06 -7.48 15.96
C ASP A 78 -19.54 -7.65 15.70
N LEU A 79 -19.15 -8.73 15.02
CA LEU A 79 -17.74 -9.09 14.85
C LEU A 79 -16.96 -8.11 13.96
N PHE A 80 -17.65 -7.30 13.16
CA PHE A 80 -16.99 -6.22 12.43
C PHE A 80 -16.45 -5.13 13.37
N ASP A 81 -17.18 -4.79 14.43
CA ASP A 81 -16.70 -3.82 15.43
C ASP A 81 -15.54 -4.40 16.25
N VAL A 82 -15.60 -5.70 16.55
CA VAL A 82 -14.46 -6.43 17.15
C VAL A 82 -13.25 -6.36 16.24
N PHE A 83 -13.42 -6.64 14.94
CA PHE A 83 -12.37 -6.50 13.94
C PHE A 83 -11.77 -5.09 13.95
N GLU A 84 -12.59 -4.04 13.89
CA GLU A 84 -12.11 -2.65 13.92
C GLU A 84 -11.30 -2.35 15.19
N THR A 85 -11.71 -2.91 16.32
CA THR A 85 -11.06 -2.72 17.62
C THR A 85 -9.69 -3.41 17.72
N ILE A 86 -9.53 -4.59 17.13
CA ILE A 86 -8.28 -5.38 17.24
C ILE A 86 -7.34 -5.20 16.04
N ASN A 87 -7.81 -4.60 14.95
CA ASN A 87 -7.05 -4.43 13.72
C ASN A 87 -5.89 -3.45 13.91
N ALA A 88 -4.74 -3.96 14.36
CA ALA A 88 -3.49 -3.22 14.47
C ALA A 88 -2.58 -3.36 13.24
N THR A 89 -3.12 -3.80 12.10
CA THR A 89 -2.33 -4.01 10.89
C THR A 89 -2.09 -2.68 10.15
N TYR A 90 -0.94 -2.57 9.48
CA TYR A 90 -0.57 -1.36 8.76
C TYR A 90 -0.83 -1.41 7.24
N SER A 91 -1.26 -2.56 6.72
CA SER A 91 -1.48 -2.78 5.30
C SER A 91 -2.86 -3.37 5.04
N SER A 92 -3.48 -3.07 3.90
CA SER A 92 -4.79 -3.68 3.61
C SER A 92 -4.71 -5.19 3.38
N ILE A 93 -3.56 -5.74 2.96
CA ILE A 93 -3.35 -7.20 2.96
C ILE A 93 -3.35 -7.78 4.39
N GLY A 94 -2.78 -7.08 5.37
CA GLY A 94 -2.82 -7.50 6.77
C GLY A 94 -4.25 -7.47 7.31
N SER A 95 -5.03 -6.44 6.96
CA SER A 95 -6.45 -6.36 7.34
C SER A 95 -7.29 -7.46 6.70
N GLN A 96 -7.06 -7.79 5.43
CA GLN A 96 -7.70 -8.94 4.78
C GLN A 96 -7.34 -10.25 5.48
N ALA A 97 -6.06 -10.48 5.78
CA ALA A 97 -5.62 -11.68 6.48
C ALA A 97 -6.27 -11.82 7.86
N LEU A 98 -6.33 -10.73 8.64
CA LEU A 98 -7.00 -10.71 9.94
C LEU A 98 -8.51 -10.98 9.81
N TYR A 99 -9.18 -10.35 8.84
CA TYR A 99 -10.60 -10.58 8.60
C TYR A 99 -10.89 -12.03 8.21
N CYS A 100 -10.09 -12.62 7.32
CA CYS A 100 -10.17 -14.04 6.96
C CYS A 100 -9.96 -14.94 8.18
N GLN A 101 -8.98 -14.63 9.01
CA GLN A 101 -8.68 -15.39 10.23
C GLN A 101 -9.82 -15.34 11.26
N LEU A 102 -10.55 -14.22 11.36
CA LEU A 102 -11.73 -14.12 12.22
C LEU A 102 -12.94 -14.87 11.66
N ARG A 103 -13.02 -15.04 10.34
CA ARG A 103 -14.14 -15.73 9.67
C ARG A 103 -13.95 -17.23 9.58
N ASN A 104 -12.71 -17.71 9.57
CA ASN A 104 -12.38 -19.10 9.27
C ASN A 104 -11.61 -19.76 10.42
N TYR A 105 -11.94 -21.02 10.73
CA TYR A 105 -11.35 -21.75 11.84
C TYR A 105 -10.89 -23.15 11.42
N HIS A 106 -9.70 -23.51 11.90
CA HIS A 106 -9.28 -24.89 12.05
C HIS A 106 -9.49 -25.31 13.50
N PHE A 107 -10.07 -26.49 13.72
CA PHE A 107 -10.27 -27.00 15.08
C PHE A 107 -8.97 -27.38 15.77
N LYS A 108 -7.97 -27.76 14.96
CA LYS A 108 -6.61 -27.98 15.47
C LYS A 108 -5.93 -26.63 15.69
N LYS A 109 -5.25 -26.51 16.83
CA LYS A 109 -4.39 -25.37 17.13
C LYS A 109 -3.34 -25.17 16.04
N ASP A 110 -3.26 -23.94 15.52
CA ASP A 110 -2.21 -23.55 14.58
C ASP A 110 -0.89 -23.32 15.32
N GLU A 111 -0.07 -24.37 15.42
CA GLU A 111 1.25 -24.29 16.03
C GLU A 111 2.22 -23.38 15.27
N GLN A 112 2.01 -23.16 13.97
CA GLN A 112 2.89 -22.29 13.18
C GLN A 112 2.63 -20.83 13.52
N LEU A 113 1.36 -20.43 13.58
CA LEU A 113 0.98 -19.09 14.00
C LEU A 113 1.55 -18.76 15.39
N GLU A 114 1.43 -19.67 16.34
CA GLU A 114 1.92 -19.49 17.71
C GLU A 114 3.45 -19.34 17.77
N LYS A 115 4.18 -20.10 16.97
CA LYS A 115 5.64 -19.94 16.82
C LYS A 115 5.99 -18.56 16.25
N VAL A 116 5.22 -18.07 15.27
CA VAL A 116 5.43 -16.75 14.66
C VAL A 116 5.11 -15.63 15.65
N ILE A 117 4.02 -15.74 16.41
CA ILE A 117 3.64 -14.77 17.47
C ILE A 117 4.77 -14.69 18.50
N LYS A 118 5.18 -15.84 19.06
CA LYS A 118 6.25 -15.91 20.05
C LYS A 118 7.58 -15.33 19.53
N TYR A 119 7.93 -15.63 18.28
CA TYR A 119 9.14 -15.07 17.66
C TYR A 119 9.11 -13.54 17.64
N TYR A 120 8.00 -12.92 17.23
CA TYR A 120 7.90 -11.46 17.16
C TYR A 120 7.75 -10.78 18.52
N GLU A 121 7.25 -11.51 19.52
CA GLU A 121 7.25 -11.07 20.92
C GLU A 121 8.69 -11.00 21.47
N GLU A 122 9.48 -12.05 21.26
CA GLU A 122 10.88 -12.16 21.71
C GLU A 122 11.85 -11.27 20.91
N ASN A 123 11.49 -10.87 19.68
CA ASN A 123 12.36 -10.12 18.76
C ASN A 123 11.76 -8.76 18.35
N PRO A 124 11.62 -7.78 19.27
CA PRO A 124 10.95 -6.50 19.00
C PRO A 124 11.62 -5.67 17.89
N GLN A 125 12.94 -5.76 17.72
CA GLN A 125 13.64 -5.06 16.63
C GLN A 125 13.28 -5.63 15.25
N THR A 126 13.15 -6.95 15.14
CA THR A 126 12.72 -7.62 13.89
C THR A 126 11.26 -7.32 13.62
N ARG A 127 10.41 -7.39 14.65
CA ARG A 127 8.99 -7.00 14.58
C ARG A 127 8.82 -5.59 14.03
N GLU A 128 9.51 -4.59 14.60
CA GLU A 128 9.42 -3.20 14.14
C GLU A 128 9.84 -3.07 12.67
N LYS A 129 10.93 -3.75 12.25
CA LYS A 129 11.39 -3.74 10.86
C LYS A 129 10.34 -4.30 9.90
N VAL A 130 9.73 -5.44 10.25
CA VAL A 130 8.69 -6.08 9.44
C VAL A 130 7.42 -5.24 9.40
N GLN A 131 6.94 -4.75 10.54
CA GLN A 131 5.80 -3.85 10.63
C GLN A 131 6.00 -2.57 9.82
N TYR A 132 7.22 -2.02 9.83
CA TYR A 132 7.57 -0.87 8.98
C TYR A 132 7.46 -1.20 7.48
N GLN A 133 7.85 -2.39 7.02
CA GLN A 133 7.65 -2.76 5.62
C GLN A 133 6.16 -2.86 5.27
N PHE A 134 5.33 -3.46 6.13
CA PHE A 134 3.89 -3.48 5.92
C PHE A 134 3.28 -2.06 5.95
N ALA A 135 3.76 -1.20 6.83
CA ALA A 135 3.31 0.19 6.88
C ALA A 135 3.69 1.01 5.66
N ARG A 136 4.77 0.65 4.97
CA ARG A 136 5.14 1.23 3.67
C ARG A 136 4.22 0.80 2.53
N LEU A 137 3.60 -0.37 2.63
CA LEU A 137 2.55 -0.78 1.68
C LEU A 137 1.28 0.06 1.90
N GLY A 138 0.96 0.34 3.16
CA GLY A 138 -0.17 1.19 3.53
C GLY A 138 -1.53 0.53 3.30
N LYS A 139 -2.58 1.30 3.60
CA LYS A 139 -3.97 0.88 3.43
C LYS A 139 -4.62 1.62 2.29
N GLN A 140 -5.29 0.85 1.44
CA GLN A 140 -6.17 1.32 0.37
C GLN A 140 -7.35 0.35 0.29
N ASP A 141 -8.56 0.89 0.34
CA ASP A 141 -9.79 0.11 0.14
C ASP A 141 -9.79 -0.48 -1.27
N ASN A 142 -10.34 -1.68 -1.44
CA ASN A 142 -10.34 -2.38 -2.73
C ASN A 142 -8.94 -2.53 -3.35
N ASN A 143 -7.90 -2.78 -2.53
CA ASN A 143 -6.56 -3.05 -3.05
C ASN A 143 -6.50 -4.30 -3.95
N LEU A 144 -7.54 -5.15 -3.92
CA LEU A 144 -7.73 -6.38 -4.70
C LEU A 144 -6.46 -7.25 -4.77
N VAL A 145 -5.56 -7.17 -3.79
CA VAL A 145 -4.25 -7.82 -3.87
C VAL A 145 -4.40 -9.33 -3.92
N THR A 146 -5.31 -9.90 -3.12
CA THR A 146 -5.63 -11.32 -3.15
C THR A 146 -6.22 -11.75 -4.49
N ALA A 147 -7.10 -10.94 -5.08
CA ALA A 147 -7.67 -11.19 -6.41
C ALA A 147 -6.60 -11.11 -7.53
N TYR A 148 -5.67 -10.16 -7.43
CA TYR A 148 -4.58 -9.97 -8.38
C TYR A 148 -3.56 -11.13 -8.33
N LEU A 149 -3.20 -11.58 -7.12
CA LEU A 149 -2.28 -12.70 -6.93
C LEU A 149 -2.91 -14.04 -7.35
N SER A 150 -4.22 -14.19 -7.17
CA SER A 150 -4.94 -15.43 -7.48
C SER A 150 -5.32 -15.59 -8.95
N LYS A 151 -5.58 -14.47 -9.65
CA LYS A 151 -5.87 -14.46 -11.07
C LYS A 151 -4.89 -13.51 -11.76
N PRO A 152 -3.85 -14.01 -12.45
CA PRO A 152 -2.97 -13.15 -13.23
C PRO A 152 -3.78 -12.53 -14.37
N GLN A 153 -4.35 -11.35 -14.11
CA GLN A 153 -5.13 -10.61 -15.08
C GLN A 153 -4.15 -9.85 -15.97
N ASN A 154 -3.83 -10.44 -17.12
CA ASN A 154 -2.97 -9.85 -18.16
C ASN A 154 -3.71 -8.73 -18.91
N GLN A 155 -4.09 -7.65 -18.24
CA GLN A 155 -4.65 -6.47 -18.89
C GLN A 155 -4.03 -5.20 -18.32
N LEU A 156 -2.77 -4.94 -18.69
CA LEU A 156 -2.26 -3.58 -18.75
C LEU A 156 -3.17 -2.81 -19.70
N GLY A 157 -4.15 -2.06 -19.17
CA GLY A 157 -5.25 -1.43 -19.92
C GLY A 157 -4.91 -0.99 -21.36
N ASN A 158 -4.59 0.28 -21.56
CA ASN A 158 -4.13 0.77 -22.86
C ASN A 158 -2.59 0.90 -22.85
N LEU A 159 -1.89 -0.18 -23.23
CA LEU A 159 -0.43 -0.25 -23.30
C LEU A 159 0.20 0.97 -24.01
N TYR A 160 -0.45 1.48 -25.05
CA TYR A 160 0.04 2.62 -25.82
C TYR A 160 0.13 3.91 -24.99
N ILE A 161 -0.79 4.12 -24.04
CA ILE A 161 -0.77 5.29 -23.17
C ILE A 161 0.42 5.21 -22.20
N TYR A 162 0.67 4.03 -21.62
CA TYR A 162 1.83 3.82 -20.75
C TYR A 162 3.16 4.00 -21.49
N LEU A 163 3.26 3.48 -22.71
CA LEU A 163 4.43 3.70 -23.57
C LEU A 163 4.61 5.18 -23.90
N ALA A 164 3.53 5.90 -24.24
CA ALA A 164 3.59 7.34 -24.53
C ALA A 164 4.03 8.16 -23.30
N LEU A 165 3.44 7.90 -22.12
CA LEU A 165 3.81 8.54 -20.85
C LEU A 165 5.25 8.23 -20.43
N GLY A 166 5.73 7.01 -20.70
CA GLY A 166 7.11 6.60 -20.46
C GLY A 166 8.12 7.26 -21.40
N LEU A 167 7.74 7.52 -22.65
CA LEU A 167 8.57 8.23 -23.64
C LEU A 167 8.57 9.76 -23.44
N PHE A 168 7.52 10.28 -22.80
CA PHE A 168 7.31 11.71 -22.56
C PHE A 168 8.51 12.46 -21.93
N PRO A 169 9.17 11.95 -20.87
CA PRO A 169 10.35 12.63 -20.30
C PRO A 169 11.56 12.62 -21.25
N PHE A 170 11.74 11.58 -22.06
CA PHE A 170 12.84 11.52 -23.03
C PHE A 170 12.68 12.55 -24.15
N ILE A 171 11.44 12.78 -24.61
CA ILE A 171 11.11 13.85 -25.55
C ILE A 171 11.43 15.22 -24.93
N GLY A 172 11.11 15.41 -23.64
CA GLY A 172 11.47 16.61 -22.89
C GLY A 172 12.98 16.87 -22.86
N VAL A 173 13.79 15.83 -22.60
CA VAL A 173 15.26 15.93 -22.64
C VAL A 173 15.77 16.27 -24.04
N LEU A 174 15.21 15.65 -25.10
CA LEU A 174 15.60 15.94 -26.48
C LEU A 174 15.28 17.39 -26.86
N LEU A 175 14.12 17.91 -26.45
CA LEU A 175 13.70 19.28 -26.72
C LEU A 175 14.58 20.33 -26.02
N LEU A 176 15.22 19.99 -24.89
CA LEU A 176 16.18 20.89 -24.24
C LEU A 176 17.38 21.24 -25.14
N LEU A 177 17.71 20.40 -26.12
CA LEU A 177 18.79 20.67 -27.08
C LEU A 177 18.42 21.78 -28.08
N PHE A 178 17.13 21.97 -28.36
CA PHE A 178 16.63 22.91 -29.37
C PHE A 178 15.90 24.14 -28.77
N GLY A 179 15.36 24.02 -27.55
CA GLY A 179 14.62 25.11 -26.89
C GLY A 179 14.35 24.84 -25.41
N GLN A 180 14.80 25.73 -24.54
CA GLN A 180 14.85 25.49 -23.09
C GLN A 180 13.49 25.62 -22.41
N LEU A 181 12.67 26.58 -22.85
CA LEU A 181 11.31 26.77 -22.34
C LEU A 181 10.42 25.57 -22.68
N ALA A 182 10.49 25.09 -23.92
CA ALA A 182 9.72 23.93 -24.37
C ALA A 182 10.15 22.64 -23.66
N GLY A 183 11.46 22.34 -23.62
CA GLY A 183 11.96 21.14 -22.95
C GLY A 183 11.72 21.12 -21.44
N GLY A 184 11.92 22.27 -20.76
CA GLY A 184 11.65 22.41 -19.33
C GLY A 184 10.17 22.24 -18.99
N PHE A 185 9.28 22.83 -19.81
CA PHE A 185 7.83 22.64 -19.66
C PHE A 185 7.42 21.18 -19.82
N PHE A 186 7.93 20.47 -20.84
CA PHE A 186 7.63 19.06 -21.07
C PHE A 186 8.09 18.15 -19.92
N LEU A 187 9.27 18.41 -19.33
CA LEU A 187 9.76 17.65 -18.18
C LEU A 187 8.91 17.88 -16.93
N LEU A 188 8.54 19.13 -16.66
CA LEU A 188 7.64 19.46 -15.56
C LEU A 188 6.26 18.84 -15.75
N ALA A 189 5.70 18.91 -16.96
CA ALA A 189 4.43 18.29 -17.30
C ALA A 189 4.50 16.76 -17.13
N SER A 190 5.57 16.11 -17.59
CA SER A 190 5.78 14.67 -17.40
C SER A 190 5.85 14.28 -15.92
N ALA A 191 6.58 15.05 -15.11
CA ALA A 191 6.73 14.78 -13.68
C ALA A 191 5.41 14.89 -12.90
N VAL A 192 4.44 15.66 -13.41
CA VAL A 192 3.11 15.82 -12.80
C VAL A 192 2.10 14.83 -13.38
N LEU A 193 2.03 14.71 -14.71
CA LEU A 193 1.03 13.89 -15.39
C LEU A 193 1.23 12.39 -15.16
N ASN A 194 2.48 11.91 -15.13
CA ASN A 194 2.75 10.48 -14.94
C ASN A 194 2.20 9.99 -13.59
N PRO A 195 2.56 10.57 -12.43
CA PRO A 195 2.00 10.15 -11.14
C PRO A 195 0.48 10.26 -11.06
N ILE A 196 -0.13 11.32 -11.62
CA ILE A 196 -1.59 11.50 -11.60
C ILE A 196 -2.28 10.40 -12.39
N TYR A 197 -1.80 10.09 -13.59
CA TYR A 197 -2.39 9.03 -14.42
C TYR A 197 -2.22 7.65 -13.77
N TYR A 198 -1.13 7.41 -13.05
CA TYR A 198 -0.94 6.18 -12.27
C TYR A 198 -1.82 6.08 -11.02
N MET A 199 -2.40 7.19 -10.55
CA MET A 199 -3.31 7.22 -9.39
C MET A 199 -4.80 7.10 -9.76
N ILE A 200 -5.14 7.23 -11.04
CA ILE A 200 -6.51 7.12 -11.58
C ILE A 200 -6.72 5.70 -12.11
#